data_AF-A0A7W3QS84-F1
#
_entry.id   AF-A0A7W3QS84-F1
#
_cell.length_a   1.000
_cell.length_b   1.000
_cell.length_c   1.000
_cell.angle_alpha   90.00
_cell.angle_beta   90.00
_cell.angle_gamma   90.00
#
_symmetry.space_group_name_H-M   'P 1'
#
loop_
_entity.id
_entity.type
_entity.pdbx_description
1 polymer ?
#
loop_
_entity_poly.entity_id
_entity_poly.type
_entity_poly.pdbx_seq_one_letter_code
_entity_poly.pdbx_strand_id
1 'polypeptide(L)'
;MTIQTLAGGPYRCALVIRPTDGVDDDLLTEIADATGLNFALYGHGGFGGESTATVYTAGDDLLMEVVCDETDAKALFVRARSAEHAAAIRNVIAARRPFWNEPTLRARLEENLHEQPRALVALLMATGGAPPEPETAELLQRALDHDAEEVRNAAEYARLVATELVHPVLVQKAQPKPELEPILRPARPVDDERHWITVRAGVPERAVPRPVTWLRTPFDDPDEAVFWAAARACWILLAVDDRDGTGWHEEIFSEPRGYRTALHIVRHPAVDKVHLALHGDAADTTATELVRDLGAEVLAGPPAGWERTAP
;
A
#
# COMPACT_ATOMS: atom_id res chain seq x y z
N MET A 1 11.97 -14.15 1.58
CA MET A 1 10.54 -13.78 1.59
C MET A 1 9.78 -14.93 0.95
N THR A 2 8.66 -15.35 1.53
CA THR A 2 7.86 -16.46 1.00
C THR A 2 6.56 -15.89 0.45
N ILE A 3 6.41 -15.91 -0.88
CA ILE A 3 5.16 -15.60 -1.56
C ILE A 3 4.24 -16.81 -1.41
N GLN A 4 2.98 -16.58 -1.06
CA GLN A 4 1.98 -17.62 -0.92
C GLN A 4 0.78 -17.33 -1.82
N THR A 5 0.16 -18.40 -2.33
CA THR A 5 -1.04 -18.30 -3.14
C THR A 5 -2.26 -18.57 -2.27
N LEU A 6 -3.19 -17.63 -2.20
CA LEU A 6 -4.45 -17.79 -1.46
C LEU A 6 -5.63 -17.80 -2.44
N ALA A 7 -6.33 -18.93 -2.51
CA ALA A 7 -7.49 -19.07 -3.39
C ALA A 7 -8.74 -18.41 -2.80
N GLY A 8 -8.94 -18.56 -1.49
CA GLY A 8 -10.20 -18.27 -0.80
C GLY A 8 -11.28 -19.31 -1.09
N GLY A 9 -12.48 -19.08 -0.57
CA GLY A 9 -13.62 -19.93 -0.87
C GLY A 9 -14.28 -19.64 -2.23
N PRO A 10 -15.17 -20.54 -2.72
CA PRO A 10 -15.73 -20.46 -4.07
C PRO A 10 -16.82 -19.38 -4.22
N TYR A 11 -17.38 -18.88 -3.12
CA TYR A 11 -18.45 -17.88 -3.16
C TYR A 11 -17.84 -16.48 -3.21
N ARG A 12 -17.97 -15.84 -4.37
CA ARG A 12 -17.36 -14.54 -4.67
C ARG A 12 -18.41 -13.45 -4.64
N CYS A 13 -18.06 -12.30 -4.08
CA CYS A 13 -18.76 -11.05 -4.34
C CYS A 13 -17.77 -9.90 -4.24
N ALA A 14 -18.10 -8.79 -4.89
CA ALA A 14 -17.33 -7.56 -4.78
C ALA A 14 -18.24 -6.34 -4.75
N LEU A 15 -17.72 -5.29 -4.11
CA LEU A 15 -18.35 -3.98 -4.07
C LEU A 15 -17.28 -2.94 -4.40
N VAL A 16 -17.51 -2.16 -5.45
CA VAL A 16 -16.66 -1.00 -5.75
C VAL A 16 -16.99 0.08 -4.72
N ILE A 17 -15.95 0.69 -4.16
CA ILE A 17 -16.06 1.68 -3.09
C ILE A 17 -15.31 2.95 -3.49
N ARG A 18 -15.43 4.01 -2.70
CA ARG A 18 -14.64 5.23 -2.95
C ARG A 18 -13.16 4.94 -2.68
N PRO A 19 -12.22 5.62 -3.37
CA PRO A 19 -10.79 5.47 -3.13
C PRO A 19 -10.38 5.72 -1.66
N THR A 20 -11.06 6.66 -1.00
CA THR A 20 -10.82 7.04 0.41
C THR A 20 -11.34 6.02 1.43
N ASP A 21 -12.25 5.13 1.01
CA ASP A 21 -12.84 4.14 1.89
C ASP A 21 -11.95 2.90 1.92
N GLY A 22 -11.92 2.15 3.03
CA GLY A 22 -11.09 0.95 3.15
C GLY A 22 -11.54 -0.02 4.24
N VAL A 23 -10.78 -1.07 4.47
CA VAL A 23 -10.99 -1.96 5.60
C VAL A 23 -10.39 -1.30 6.84
N ASP A 24 -11.24 -1.04 7.84
CA ASP A 24 -10.87 -0.49 9.15
C ASP A 24 -11.28 -1.47 10.27
N ASP A 25 -10.77 -1.25 11.48
CA ASP A 25 -11.01 -2.15 12.63
C ASP A 25 -12.50 -2.26 12.99
N ASP A 26 -13.23 -1.17 12.81
CA ASP A 26 -14.67 -1.12 13.03
C ASP A 26 -15.43 -1.99 12.00
N LEU A 27 -15.07 -1.95 10.70
CA LEU A 27 -15.66 -2.84 9.70
C LEU A 27 -15.34 -4.31 10.02
N LEU A 28 -14.10 -4.59 10.42
CA LEU A 28 -13.70 -5.95 10.80
C LEU A 28 -14.52 -6.46 12.00
N THR A 29 -14.79 -5.59 12.98
CA THR A 29 -15.63 -5.88 14.14
C THR A 29 -17.07 -6.17 13.72
N GLU A 30 -17.67 -5.32 12.88
CA GLU A 30 -19.04 -5.51 12.39
C GLU A 30 -19.18 -6.80 11.55
N ILE A 31 -18.17 -7.14 10.75
CA ILE A 31 -18.12 -8.41 10.01
C ILE A 31 -18.05 -9.58 10.99
N ALA A 32 -17.22 -9.49 12.03
CA ALA A 32 -17.11 -10.52 13.05
C ALA A 32 -18.43 -10.72 13.80
N ASP A 33 -19.14 -9.64 14.15
CA ASP A 33 -20.45 -9.72 14.81
C ASP A 33 -21.51 -10.36 13.90
N ALA A 34 -21.49 -10.06 12.60
CA ALA A 34 -22.46 -10.59 11.64
C ALA A 34 -22.20 -12.06 11.23
N THR A 35 -20.96 -12.51 11.27
CA THR A 35 -20.54 -13.80 10.67
C THR A 35 -19.84 -14.75 11.62
N GLY A 36 -19.37 -14.28 12.77
CA GLY A 36 -18.46 -15.00 13.66
C GLY A 36 -17.03 -15.13 13.13
N LEU A 37 -16.69 -14.51 12.01
CA LEU A 37 -15.37 -14.57 11.40
C LEU A 37 -14.47 -13.42 11.86
N ASN A 38 -13.34 -13.75 12.45
CA ASN A 38 -12.33 -12.77 12.85
C ASN A 38 -11.28 -12.65 11.75
N PHE A 39 -11.48 -11.67 10.87
CA PHE A 39 -10.52 -11.34 9.82
C PHE A 39 -9.34 -10.57 10.40
N ALA A 40 -8.13 -10.96 10.02
CA ALA A 40 -6.90 -10.27 10.37
C ALA A 40 -6.06 -10.01 9.12
N LEU A 41 -5.30 -8.91 9.12
CA LEU A 41 -4.37 -8.59 8.04
C LEU A 41 -3.40 -9.76 7.83
N TYR A 42 -3.43 -10.32 6.63
CA TYR A 42 -2.56 -11.40 6.23
C TYR A 42 -1.34 -10.89 5.47
N GLY A 43 -1.51 -9.93 4.56
CA GLY A 43 -0.43 -9.43 3.72
C GLY A 43 -0.87 -8.57 2.56
N HIS A 44 0.11 -8.25 1.70
CA HIS A 44 -0.09 -7.46 0.49
C HIS A 44 0.38 -8.25 -0.73
N GLY A 45 -0.24 -8.03 -1.87
CA GLY A 45 -0.03 -8.85 -3.04
C GLY A 45 -0.73 -8.35 -4.28
N GLY A 46 -0.99 -9.27 -5.21
CA GLY A 46 -1.71 -8.98 -6.44
C GLY A 46 -2.12 -10.25 -7.17
N PHE A 47 -2.66 -10.09 -8.38
CA PHE A 47 -3.24 -11.18 -9.16
C PHE A 47 -2.37 -11.63 -10.35
N GLY A 48 -1.12 -11.14 -10.41
CA GLY A 48 -0.16 -11.44 -11.48
C GLY A 48 -0.05 -10.36 -12.56
N GLY A 49 -0.85 -9.30 -12.47
CA GLY A 49 -0.71 -8.07 -13.26
C GLY A 49 -0.82 -6.82 -12.39
N GLU A 50 -1.52 -5.80 -12.88
CA GLU A 50 -1.49 -4.43 -12.33
C GLU A 50 -2.45 -4.22 -11.14
N SER A 51 -3.33 -5.19 -10.85
CA SER A 51 -4.20 -5.12 -9.67
C SER A 51 -3.47 -5.54 -8.41
N THR A 52 -3.38 -4.63 -7.44
CA THR A 52 -2.81 -4.87 -6.11
C THR A 52 -3.90 -5.21 -5.10
N ALA A 53 -3.54 -5.93 -4.04
CA ALA A 53 -4.46 -6.36 -3.00
C ALA A 53 -3.85 -6.30 -1.60
N THR A 54 -4.55 -5.67 -0.66
CA THR A 54 -4.37 -5.89 0.78
C THR A 54 -5.33 -6.98 1.23
N VAL A 55 -4.81 -8.05 1.82
CA VAL A 55 -5.54 -9.28 2.07
C VAL A 55 -5.71 -9.53 3.55
N TYR A 56 -6.94 -9.78 3.96
CA TYR A 56 -7.34 -10.18 5.31
C TYR A 56 -7.92 -11.59 5.25
N THR A 57 -7.56 -12.44 6.22
CA THR A 57 -7.98 -13.85 6.25
C THR A 57 -8.72 -14.19 7.53
N ALA A 58 -9.75 -15.02 7.43
CA ALA A 58 -10.39 -15.72 8.55
C ALA A 58 -10.49 -17.22 8.19
N GLY A 59 -9.43 -17.98 8.46
CA GLY A 59 -9.30 -19.33 7.91
C GLY A 59 -9.17 -19.28 6.38
N ASP A 60 -10.05 -19.97 5.66
CA ASP A 60 -10.09 -19.98 4.19
C ASP A 60 -10.95 -18.85 3.60
N ASP A 61 -11.65 -18.07 4.43
CA ASP A 61 -12.41 -16.90 3.99
C ASP A 61 -11.45 -15.72 3.77
N LEU A 62 -11.59 -15.03 2.64
CA LEU A 62 -10.79 -13.85 2.29
C LEU A 62 -11.67 -12.60 2.17
N LEU A 63 -11.16 -11.50 2.75
CA LEU A 63 -11.59 -10.14 2.49
C LEU A 63 -10.38 -9.40 1.91
N MET A 64 -10.54 -8.72 0.78
CA MET A 64 -9.42 -8.08 0.09
C MET A 64 -9.80 -6.66 -0.33
N GLU A 65 -8.94 -5.70 -0.02
CA GLU A 65 -8.97 -4.38 -0.65
C GLU A 65 -8.17 -4.45 -1.94
N VAL A 66 -8.85 -4.36 -3.08
CA VAL A 66 -8.24 -4.46 -4.41
C VAL A 66 -8.24 -3.08 -5.06
N VAL A 67 -7.08 -2.70 -5.60
CA VAL A 67 -6.88 -1.43 -6.31
C VAL A 67 -6.31 -1.73 -7.69
N CYS A 68 -6.84 -1.06 -8.72
CA CYS A 68 -6.24 -1.00 -10.04
C CYS A 68 -5.50 0.33 -10.19
N ASP A 69 -4.18 0.28 -10.17
CA ASP A 69 -3.31 1.46 -10.07
C ASP A 69 -3.49 2.44 -11.25
N GLU A 70 -3.77 1.95 -12.46
CA GLU A 70 -3.96 2.79 -13.67
C GLU A 70 -5.28 3.57 -13.71
N THR A 71 -6.26 3.19 -12.89
CA THR A 71 -7.60 3.81 -12.89
C THR A 71 -8.07 4.31 -11.54
N ASP A 72 -7.27 4.11 -10.49
CA ASP A 72 -7.64 4.32 -9.09
C ASP A 72 -8.94 3.62 -8.65
N ALA A 73 -9.42 2.65 -9.45
CA ALA A 73 -10.62 1.91 -9.12
C ALA A 73 -10.34 1.02 -7.91
N LYS A 74 -11.13 1.20 -6.84
CA LYS A 74 -11.02 0.47 -5.59
C LYS A 74 -12.25 -0.38 -5.32
N ALA A 75 -12.04 -1.63 -4.91
CA ALA A 75 -13.12 -2.54 -4.57
C ALA A 75 -12.79 -3.41 -3.36
N LEU A 76 -13.82 -3.83 -2.64
CA LEU A 76 -13.73 -4.85 -1.60
C LEU A 76 -14.18 -6.19 -2.17
N PHE A 77 -13.26 -7.13 -2.26
CA PHE A 77 -13.51 -8.48 -2.75
C PHE A 77 -13.69 -9.42 -1.57
N VAL A 78 -14.68 -10.29 -1.68
CA VAL A 78 -14.93 -11.36 -0.71
C VAL A 78 -14.86 -12.69 -1.44
N ARG A 79 -14.10 -13.63 -0.89
CA ARG A 79 -14.07 -15.03 -1.32
C ARG A 79 -14.31 -15.91 -0.12
N ALA A 80 -15.55 -16.37 0.02
CA ALA A 80 -16.00 -17.10 1.19
C ALA A 80 -16.29 -18.57 0.91
N ARG A 81 -16.17 -19.40 1.93
CA ARG A 81 -16.44 -20.85 1.92
C ARG A 81 -17.93 -21.18 1.82
N SER A 82 -18.80 -20.22 2.13
CA SER A 82 -20.26 -20.37 2.00
C SER A 82 -20.92 -19.12 1.41
N ALA A 83 -22.08 -19.30 0.79
CA ALA A 83 -22.87 -18.21 0.24
C ALA A 83 -23.38 -17.27 1.34
N GLU A 84 -23.72 -17.83 2.51
CA GLU A 84 -24.18 -17.08 3.68
C GLU A 84 -23.11 -16.12 4.19
N HIS A 85 -21.86 -16.57 4.28
CA HIS A 85 -20.73 -15.72 4.67
C HIS A 85 -20.50 -14.61 3.66
N ALA A 86 -20.42 -14.94 2.36
CA ALA A 86 -20.23 -13.94 1.31
C ALA A 86 -21.35 -12.87 1.33
N ALA A 87 -22.61 -13.30 1.50
CA ALA A 87 -23.75 -12.38 1.56
C ALA A 87 -23.73 -11.52 2.82
N ALA A 88 -23.43 -12.09 3.98
CA ALA A 88 -23.37 -11.36 5.24
C ALA A 88 -22.26 -10.29 5.22
N ILE A 89 -21.05 -10.64 4.78
CA ILE A 89 -19.93 -9.69 4.65
C ILE A 89 -20.30 -8.56 3.69
N ARG A 90 -20.85 -8.89 2.51
CA ARG A 90 -21.31 -7.91 1.53
C ARG A 90 -22.34 -6.94 2.11
N ASN A 91 -23.30 -7.45 2.88
CA ASN A 91 -24.36 -6.64 3.48
C ASN A 91 -23.80 -5.67 4.53
N VAL A 92 -22.83 -6.10 5.33
CA VAL A 92 -22.13 -5.22 6.29
C VAL A 92 -21.41 -4.09 5.56
N ILE A 93 -20.63 -4.42 4.53
CA ILE A 93 -19.93 -3.42 3.71
C ILE A 93 -20.94 -2.42 3.10
N ALA A 94 -22.01 -2.93 2.50
CA ALA A 94 -23.04 -2.13 1.83
C ALA A 94 -23.82 -1.21 2.77
N ALA A 95 -23.97 -1.58 4.05
CA ALA A 95 -24.66 -0.75 5.05
C ALA A 95 -23.82 0.44 5.52
N ARG A 96 -22.49 0.33 5.47
CA ARG A 96 -21.57 1.31 6.06
C ARG A 96 -21.22 2.45 5.13
N ARG A 97 -21.17 2.20 3.82
CA ARG A 97 -20.60 3.16 2.86
C ARG A 97 -21.30 3.11 1.50
N PRO A 98 -21.26 4.21 0.74
CA PRO A 98 -21.65 4.20 -0.66
C PRO A 98 -20.84 3.14 -1.41
N PHE A 99 -21.54 2.34 -2.20
CA PHE A 99 -20.94 1.29 -2.99
C PHE A 99 -21.56 1.27 -4.37
N TRP A 100 -20.86 0.60 -5.28
CA TRP A 100 -21.38 0.28 -6.59
C TRP A 100 -21.19 -1.21 -6.84
N ASN A 101 -22.29 -1.86 -7.20
CA ASN A 101 -22.29 -3.23 -7.69
C ASN A 101 -22.33 -3.22 -9.22
N GLU A 102 -22.16 -4.41 -9.80
CA GLU A 102 -22.15 -4.61 -11.25
C GLU A 102 -23.40 -4.02 -11.94
N PRO A 103 -24.66 -4.30 -11.51
CA PRO A 103 -25.84 -3.70 -12.14
C PRO A 103 -25.85 -2.16 -12.11
N THR A 104 -25.41 -1.56 -11.00
CA THR A 104 -25.40 -0.09 -10.86
C THR A 104 -24.34 0.56 -11.75
N LEU A 105 -23.15 -0.05 -11.87
CA LEU A 105 -22.10 0.44 -12.76
C LEU A 105 -22.45 0.25 -14.23
N ARG A 106 -23.05 -0.89 -14.57
CA ARG A 106 -23.49 -1.17 -15.94
C ARG A 106 -24.51 -0.13 -16.41
N ALA A 107 -25.54 0.14 -15.61
CA ALA A 107 -26.55 1.15 -15.95
C ALA A 107 -25.93 2.55 -16.19
N ARG A 108 -24.93 2.94 -15.38
CA ARG A 108 -24.22 4.22 -15.58
C ARG A 108 -23.40 4.24 -16.86
N LEU A 109 -22.73 3.14 -17.20
CA LEU A 109 -21.90 3.03 -18.38
C LEU A 109 -22.70 2.91 -19.67
N GLU A 110 -23.89 2.30 -19.64
CA GLU A 110 -24.77 2.24 -20.81
C GLU A 110 -25.09 3.64 -21.38
N GLU A 111 -25.16 4.65 -20.51
CA GLU A 111 -25.42 6.04 -20.91
C GLU A 111 -24.15 6.86 -21.16
N ASN A 112 -23.01 6.49 -20.57
CA ASN A 112 -21.81 7.34 -20.49
C ASN A 112 -20.52 6.65 -20.98
N LEU A 113 -20.62 5.54 -21.72
CA LEU A 113 -19.46 4.76 -22.15
C LEU A 113 -18.41 5.60 -22.90
N HIS A 114 -18.85 6.54 -23.72
CA HIS A 114 -17.97 7.43 -24.47
C HIS A 114 -17.27 8.47 -23.60
N GLU A 115 -17.93 8.94 -22.55
CA GLU A 115 -17.41 10.01 -21.68
C GLU A 115 -16.47 9.46 -20.62
N GLN A 116 -16.70 8.21 -20.18
CA GLN A 116 -15.95 7.57 -19.11
C GLN A 116 -15.60 6.10 -19.45
N PRO A 117 -14.89 5.84 -20.56
CA PRO A 117 -14.61 4.48 -20.99
C PRO A 117 -13.79 3.67 -19.98
N ARG A 118 -12.89 4.33 -19.23
CA ARG A 118 -12.10 3.69 -18.16
C ARG A 118 -12.95 3.15 -16.99
N ALA A 119 -14.19 3.61 -16.81
CA ALA A 119 -15.07 3.06 -15.77
C ALA A 119 -15.50 1.60 -16.05
N LEU A 120 -15.24 1.08 -17.26
CA LEU A 120 -15.33 -0.37 -17.54
C LEU A 120 -14.47 -1.21 -16.60
N VAL A 121 -13.31 -0.68 -16.15
CA VAL A 121 -12.44 -1.38 -15.19
C VAL A 121 -13.17 -1.54 -13.86
N ALA A 122 -13.77 -0.47 -13.33
CA ALA A 122 -14.56 -0.54 -12.11
C ALA A 122 -15.74 -1.50 -12.25
N LEU A 123 -16.44 -1.48 -13.40
CA LEU A 123 -17.52 -2.45 -13.68
C LEU A 123 -17.02 -3.89 -13.60
N LEU A 124 -15.88 -4.21 -14.21
CA LEU A 124 -15.36 -5.58 -14.17
C LEU A 124 -14.74 -5.95 -12.82
N MET A 125 -14.22 -4.99 -12.05
CA MET A 125 -13.83 -5.21 -10.65
C MET A 125 -15.04 -5.57 -9.78
N ALA A 126 -16.23 -5.01 -10.06
CA ALA A 126 -17.45 -5.33 -9.32
C ALA A 126 -17.90 -6.79 -9.46
N THR A 127 -17.37 -7.53 -10.45
CA THR A 127 -17.59 -8.98 -10.58
C THR A 127 -16.82 -9.79 -9.54
N GLY A 128 -15.78 -9.22 -8.92
CA GLY A 128 -14.93 -9.91 -7.94
C GLY A 128 -14.15 -11.10 -8.52
N GLY A 129 -13.94 -11.12 -9.84
CA GLY A 129 -13.36 -12.25 -10.56
C GLY A 129 -14.34 -13.41 -10.76
N ALA A 130 -15.64 -13.22 -10.52
CA ALA A 130 -16.67 -14.11 -11.02
C ALA A 130 -16.91 -13.82 -12.53
N PRO A 131 -17.51 -14.75 -13.28
CA PRO A 131 -18.00 -14.44 -14.62
C PRO A 131 -18.98 -13.25 -14.55
N PRO A 132 -18.84 -12.24 -15.42
CA PRO A 132 -19.77 -11.11 -15.48
C PRO A 132 -21.19 -11.60 -15.83
N GLU A 133 -22.19 -10.82 -15.42
CA GLU A 133 -23.57 -10.99 -15.89
C GLU A 133 -23.62 -10.88 -17.42
N PRO A 134 -24.54 -11.59 -18.10
CA PRO A 134 -24.65 -11.56 -19.56
C PRO A 134 -24.71 -10.15 -20.14
N GLU A 135 -25.46 -9.24 -19.53
CA GLU A 135 -25.61 -7.85 -19.95
C GLU A 135 -24.30 -7.05 -19.80
N THR A 136 -23.49 -7.36 -18.79
CA THR A 136 -22.15 -6.77 -18.61
C THR A 136 -21.19 -7.29 -19.67
N ALA A 137 -21.25 -8.59 -19.97
CA ALA A 137 -20.44 -9.20 -21.04
C ALA A 137 -20.81 -8.61 -22.41
N GLU A 138 -22.10 -8.40 -22.69
CA GLU A 138 -22.57 -7.73 -23.90
C GLU A 138 -22.12 -6.27 -23.99
N LEU A 139 -22.17 -5.51 -22.89
CA LEU A 139 -21.64 -4.15 -22.85
C LEU A 139 -20.13 -4.12 -23.13
N LEU A 140 -19.36 -5.03 -22.52
CA LEU A 140 -17.93 -5.14 -22.77
C LEU A 140 -17.64 -5.48 -24.24
N GLN A 141 -18.39 -6.42 -24.83
CA GLN A 141 -18.22 -6.78 -26.24
C GLN A 141 -18.53 -5.60 -27.17
N ARG A 142 -19.63 -4.86 -26.91
CA ARG A 142 -19.93 -3.63 -27.66
C ARG A 142 -18.83 -2.58 -27.53
N ALA A 143 -18.19 -2.47 -26.37
CA ALA A 143 -17.08 -1.55 -26.15
C ALA A 143 -15.80 -1.99 -26.89
N LEU A 144 -15.53 -3.30 -26.99
CA LEU A 144 -14.42 -3.86 -27.78
C LEU A 144 -14.60 -3.64 -29.29
N ASP A 145 -15.84 -3.74 -29.78
CA ASP A 145 -16.19 -3.54 -31.20
C ASP A 145 -16.47 -2.06 -31.54
N HIS A 146 -16.23 -1.15 -30.59
CA HIS A 146 -16.61 0.25 -30.70
C HIS A 146 -15.77 1.02 -31.73
N ASP A 147 -16.32 2.02 -32.43
CA ASP A 147 -15.59 2.77 -33.47
C ASP A 147 -14.47 3.68 -32.90
N ALA A 148 -14.68 4.25 -31.71
CA ALA A 148 -13.69 5.08 -31.03
C ALA A 148 -12.58 4.23 -30.40
N GLU A 149 -11.32 4.51 -30.76
CA GLU A 149 -10.13 3.80 -30.29
C GLU A 149 -9.98 3.85 -28.76
N GLU A 150 -10.27 4.99 -28.13
CA GLU A 150 -10.20 5.15 -26.68
C GLU A 150 -11.12 4.17 -25.93
N VAL A 151 -12.35 3.97 -26.43
CA VAL A 151 -13.32 3.04 -25.84
C VAL A 151 -12.84 1.60 -26.00
N ARG A 152 -12.31 1.24 -27.18
CA ARG A 152 -11.76 -0.10 -27.42
C ARG A 152 -10.58 -0.39 -26.50
N ASN A 153 -9.62 0.54 -26.40
CA ASN A 153 -8.43 0.37 -25.57
C ASN A 153 -8.82 0.22 -24.09
N ALA A 154 -9.79 1.01 -23.60
CA ALA A 154 -10.30 0.86 -22.24
C ALA A 154 -11.00 -0.48 -22.02
N ALA A 155 -11.75 -0.98 -23.00
CA ALA A 155 -12.41 -2.28 -22.94
C ALA A 155 -11.41 -3.46 -22.97
N GLU A 156 -10.37 -3.36 -23.80
CA GLU A 156 -9.26 -4.32 -23.83
C GLU A 156 -8.57 -4.39 -22.47
N TYR A 157 -8.26 -3.22 -21.89
CA TYR A 157 -7.65 -3.13 -20.58
C TYR A 157 -8.56 -3.69 -19.47
N ALA A 158 -9.84 -3.32 -19.44
CA ALA A 158 -10.80 -3.87 -18.49
C ALA A 158 -10.86 -5.40 -18.59
N ARG A 159 -10.86 -5.97 -19.80
CA ARG A 159 -10.82 -7.43 -20.02
C ARG A 159 -9.56 -8.08 -19.47
N LEU A 160 -8.40 -7.44 -19.59
CA LEU A 160 -7.14 -7.91 -18.99
C LEU A 160 -7.27 -7.98 -17.47
N VAL A 161 -7.69 -6.87 -16.85
CA VAL A 161 -7.95 -6.80 -15.41
C VAL A 161 -8.92 -7.91 -14.97
N ALA A 162 -10.05 -8.08 -15.67
CA ALA A 162 -11.01 -9.14 -15.35
C ALA A 162 -10.40 -10.56 -15.41
N THR A 163 -9.54 -10.81 -16.40
CA THR A 163 -8.84 -12.09 -16.56
C THR A 163 -7.92 -12.37 -15.38
N GLU A 164 -7.19 -11.35 -14.91
CA GLU A 164 -6.30 -11.46 -13.76
C GLU A 164 -7.07 -11.78 -12.47
N LEU A 165 -8.17 -11.05 -12.23
CA LEU A 165 -8.94 -11.14 -10.99
C LEU A 165 -9.61 -12.51 -10.77
N VAL A 166 -9.70 -13.36 -11.80
CA VAL A 166 -10.18 -14.76 -11.67
C VAL A 166 -9.22 -15.60 -10.83
N HIS A 167 -7.92 -15.30 -10.88
CA HIS A 167 -6.86 -16.10 -10.26
C HIS A 167 -6.85 -15.98 -8.73
N PRO A 168 -6.28 -16.98 -8.03
CA PRO A 168 -5.87 -16.83 -6.64
C PRO A 168 -4.95 -15.62 -6.44
N VAL A 169 -5.05 -14.95 -5.29
CA VAL A 169 -4.17 -13.83 -4.98
C VAL A 169 -2.79 -14.35 -4.56
N LEU A 170 -1.73 -13.73 -5.07
CA LEU A 170 -0.34 -13.98 -4.70
C LEU A 170 0.04 -12.98 -3.62
N VAL A 171 0.26 -13.46 -2.40
CA VAL A 171 0.43 -12.62 -1.22
C VAL A 171 1.81 -12.80 -0.62
N GLN A 172 2.47 -11.67 -0.40
CA GLN A 172 3.55 -11.57 0.55
C GLN A 172 2.94 -11.35 1.93
N LYS A 173 3.12 -12.31 2.83
CA LYS A 173 2.61 -12.22 4.19
C LYS A 173 3.14 -10.93 4.85
N ALA A 174 2.24 -10.13 5.42
CA ALA A 174 2.58 -8.99 6.23
C ALA A 174 3.50 -9.51 7.33
N GLN A 175 4.73 -9.00 7.35
CA GLN A 175 5.54 -9.18 8.54
C GLN A 175 4.88 -8.33 9.62
N PRO A 176 4.80 -8.84 10.87
CA PRO A 176 4.43 -7.95 11.97
C PRO A 176 5.36 -6.75 11.87
N LYS A 177 4.77 -5.55 11.74
CA LYS A 177 5.56 -4.34 11.91
C LYS A 177 6.24 -4.52 13.27
N PRO A 178 7.58 -4.58 13.33
CA PRO A 178 8.24 -4.68 14.61
C PRO A 178 7.73 -3.54 15.48
N GLU A 179 7.59 -3.77 16.79
CA GLU A 179 7.46 -2.66 17.71
C GLU A 179 8.61 -1.70 17.39
N LEU A 180 8.27 -0.49 16.97
CA LEU A 180 9.25 0.53 16.55
C LEU A 180 10.09 1.00 17.74
N GLU A 181 9.60 0.75 18.96
CA GLU A 181 10.13 1.20 20.24
C GLU A 181 11.61 0.84 20.52
N PRO A 182 12.16 -0.34 20.18
CA PRO A 182 13.55 -0.65 20.57
C PRO A 182 14.61 0.13 19.77
N ILE A 183 14.25 0.61 18.56
CA ILE A 183 15.17 1.22 17.59
C ILE A 183 14.90 2.72 17.43
N LEU A 184 13.62 3.11 17.34
CA LEU A 184 13.21 4.50 17.05
C LEU A 184 12.84 5.30 18.31
N ARG A 185 12.84 4.69 19.52
CA ARG A 185 12.42 5.39 20.75
C ARG A 185 13.37 6.54 21.08
N PRO A 186 12.90 7.79 21.10
CA PRO A 186 13.73 8.95 21.45
C PRO A 186 14.39 8.76 22.82
N ALA A 187 15.58 9.35 23.01
CA ALA A 187 16.31 9.26 24.29
C ALA A 187 15.55 9.86 25.48
N ARG A 188 14.51 10.66 25.22
CA ARG A 188 13.59 11.23 26.23
C ARG A 188 12.13 11.04 25.80
N PRO A 189 11.20 10.81 26.74
CA PRO A 189 9.77 10.77 26.43
C PRO A 189 9.29 12.06 25.78
N VAL A 190 8.31 11.95 24.89
CA VAL A 190 7.65 13.07 24.21
C VAL A 190 6.14 12.82 24.23
N ASP A 191 5.35 13.88 24.37
CA ASP A 191 3.93 13.78 24.80
C ASP A 191 2.92 13.39 23.71
N ASP A 192 3.32 13.25 22.45
CA ASP A 192 2.40 12.97 21.32
C ASP A 192 2.80 11.70 20.54
N GLU A 193 1.79 10.91 20.16
CA GLU A 193 1.89 9.61 19.49
C GLU A 193 2.43 9.71 18.04
N ARG A 194 2.52 10.91 17.45
CA ARG A 194 3.07 11.17 16.10
C ARG A 194 4.61 11.29 16.05
N HIS A 195 5.32 10.79 17.05
CA HIS A 195 6.71 11.18 17.34
C HIS A 195 7.82 10.15 17.02
N TRP A 196 7.52 9.12 16.24
CA TRP A 196 8.52 8.10 15.83
C TRP A 196 9.55 8.60 14.79
N ILE A 197 9.40 9.84 14.35
CA ILE A 197 10.16 10.51 13.29
C ILE A 197 11.32 11.27 13.94
N THR A 198 12.53 10.73 13.79
CA THR A 198 13.69 11.13 14.61
C THR A 198 14.49 12.30 14.03
N VAL A 199 14.28 12.68 12.76
CA VAL A 199 15.04 13.77 12.13
C VAL A 199 14.12 14.94 11.83
N ARG A 200 13.80 15.79 12.81
CA ARG A 200 13.10 17.06 12.55
C ARG A 200 14.05 18.23 12.75
N ALA A 201 14.35 18.93 11.66
CA ALA A 201 15.12 20.17 11.71
C ALA A 201 14.47 21.18 12.68
N GLY A 202 15.26 21.75 13.59
CA GLY A 202 14.81 22.84 14.47
C GLY A 202 13.88 22.46 15.64
N VAL A 203 13.79 21.18 16.04
CA VAL A 203 13.04 20.76 17.25
C VAL A 203 14.00 20.20 18.31
N PRO A 204 14.53 21.03 19.24
CA PRO A 204 15.61 20.64 20.17
C PRO A 204 15.28 19.47 21.11
N GLU A 205 13.99 19.22 21.34
CA GLU A 205 13.49 18.24 22.31
C GLU A 205 13.44 16.81 21.75
N ARG A 206 13.61 16.61 20.44
CA ARG A 206 13.53 15.29 19.80
C ARG A 206 14.91 14.74 19.52
N ALA A 207 15.32 13.77 20.35
CA ALA A 207 16.65 13.20 20.29
C ALA A 207 16.76 11.94 19.43
N VAL A 208 17.67 11.92 18.44
CA VAL A 208 18.05 10.67 17.77
C VAL A 208 18.88 9.85 18.77
N PRO A 209 18.44 8.66 19.18
CA PRO A 209 19.20 7.87 20.14
C PRO A 209 20.34 7.15 19.42
N ARG A 210 21.55 7.16 19.99
CA ARG A 210 22.75 6.37 19.59
C ARG A 210 23.59 7.01 18.46
N PRO A 211 24.86 6.60 18.26
CA PRO A 211 25.66 7.12 17.15
C PRO A 211 24.92 6.98 15.82
N VAL A 212 24.75 8.12 15.16
CA VAL A 212 24.12 8.22 13.85
C VAL A 212 25.22 8.43 12.82
N THR A 213 25.24 7.56 11.82
CA THR A 213 26.05 7.77 10.62
C THR A 213 25.23 8.60 9.65
N TRP A 214 25.67 9.83 9.43
CA TRP A 214 25.05 10.76 8.50
C TRP A 214 25.66 10.60 7.12
N LEU A 215 24.83 10.56 6.09
CA LEU A 215 25.29 10.56 4.70
C LEU A 215 24.56 11.62 3.88
N ARG A 216 25.22 12.11 2.84
CA ARG A 216 24.62 12.93 1.79
C ARG A 216 24.69 12.18 0.47
N THR A 217 23.59 12.16 -0.27
CA THR A 217 23.54 11.53 -1.60
C THR A 217 23.89 12.54 -2.70
N PRO A 218 24.25 12.09 -3.91
CA PRO A 218 24.50 13.01 -5.04
C PRO A 218 23.22 13.55 -5.71
N PHE A 219 22.05 13.05 -5.33
CA PHE A 219 20.76 13.32 -5.98
C PHE A 219 19.80 14.13 -5.09
N ASP A 220 18.85 14.83 -5.72
CA ASP A 220 17.84 15.66 -5.07
C ASP A 220 16.52 14.92 -4.82
N ASP A 221 16.37 13.74 -5.43
CA ASP A 221 15.16 12.93 -5.42
C ASP A 221 15.35 11.70 -4.51
N PRO A 222 14.49 11.48 -3.49
CA PRO A 222 14.62 10.32 -2.59
C PRO A 222 14.45 8.98 -3.29
N ASP A 223 13.82 8.94 -4.47
CA ASP A 223 13.46 7.70 -5.18
C ASP A 223 14.64 6.74 -5.34
N GLU A 224 15.83 7.23 -5.68
CA GLU A 224 17.01 6.37 -5.84
C GLU A 224 17.39 5.62 -4.55
N ALA A 225 17.32 6.32 -3.40
CA ALA A 225 17.58 5.71 -2.10
C ALA A 225 16.43 4.79 -1.66
N VAL A 226 15.19 5.17 -1.95
CA VAL A 226 13.98 4.38 -1.68
C VAL A 226 14.02 3.06 -2.45
N PHE A 227 14.30 3.11 -3.75
CA PHE A 227 14.45 1.91 -4.58
C PHE A 227 15.61 1.03 -4.10
N TRP A 228 16.73 1.61 -3.68
CA TRP A 228 17.84 0.85 -3.11
C TRP A 228 17.40 0.09 -1.84
N ALA A 229 16.72 0.77 -0.92
CA ALA A 229 16.24 0.19 0.32
C ALA A 229 15.19 -0.92 0.05
N ALA A 230 14.20 -0.64 -0.80
CA ALA A 230 13.10 -1.53 -1.11
C ALA A 230 13.53 -2.77 -1.92
N ALA A 231 14.29 -2.58 -3.00
CA ALA A 231 14.55 -3.63 -3.99
C ALA A 231 15.83 -4.43 -3.71
N ARG A 232 16.90 -3.76 -3.27
CA ARG A 232 18.24 -4.36 -3.23
C ARG A 232 18.60 -4.89 -1.84
N ALA A 233 18.22 -4.14 -0.80
CA ALA A 233 18.53 -4.50 0.56
C ALA A 233 17.35 -5.21 1.27
N CYS A 234 16.16 -5.22 0.66
CA CYS A 234 14.92 -5.78 1.19
C CYS A 234 14.51 -5.15 2.54
N TRP A 235 14.79 -3.86 2.74
CA TRP A 235 14.43 -3.16 3.96
C TRP A 235 12.92 -2.90 4.01
N ILE A 236 12.37 -2.94 5.21
CA ILE A 236 10.95 -2.80 5.47
C ILE A 236 10.66 -1.34 5.78
N LEU A 237 9.79 -0.71 4.99
CA LEU A 237 9.28 0.64 5.24
C LEU A 237 8.44 0.63 6.52
N LEU A 238 8.79 1.51 7.46
CA LEU A 238 8.19 1.62 8.78
C LEU A 238 7.26 2.83 8.89
N ALA A 239 7.67 3.97 8.33
CA ALA A 239 6.94 5.22 8.40
C ALA A 239 7.25 6.12 7.20
N VAL A 240 6.27 6.98 6.87
CA VAL A 240 6.38 8.07 5.88
C VAL A 240 5.81 9.33 6.53
N ASP A 241 6.55 10.44 6.49
CA ASP A 241 6.07 11.78 6.85
C ASP A 241 6.27 12.69 5.65
N ASP A 242 5.20 12.86 4.86
CA ASP A 242 5.12 13.88 3.83
C ASP A 242 4.28 15.05 4.36
N ARG A 243 4.86 16.25 4.36
CA ARG A 243 4.16 17.46 4.81
C ARG A 243 3.84 18.34 3.64
N ASP A 244 2.59 18.19 3.20
CA ASP A 244 1.96 19.00 2.16
C ASP A 244 2.38 20.49 2.22
N GLY A 245 2.88 20.98 1.11
CA GLY A 245 3.24 22.39 0.92
C GLY A 245 4.55 22.84 1.59
N THR A 246 5.24 21.95 2.32
CA THR A 246 6.52 22.31 2.97
C THR A 246 7.75 21.80 2.22
N GLY A 247 7.60 20.83 1.30
CA GLY A 247 8.72 20.21 0.59
C GLY A 247 9.60 19.32 1.48
N TRP A 248 9.11 18.98 2.68
CA TRP A 248 9.70 18.02 3.60
C TRP A 248 9.15 16.62 3.36
N HIS A 249 10.06 15.65 3.29
CA HIS A 249 9.74 14.23 3.16
C HIS A 249 10.72 13.40 3.97
N GLU A 250 10.21 12.46 4.76
CA GLU A 250 11.01 11.46 5.46
C GLU A 250 10.39 10.07 5.32
N GLU A 251 11.19 9.12 4.85
CA GLU A 251 10.87 7.70 4.86
C GLU A 251 11.84 6.94 5.77
N ILE A 252 11.29 6.07 6.62
CA ILE A 252 12.08 5.29 7.57
C ILE A 252 12.00 3.82 7.20
N PHE A 253 13.14 3.23 6.88
CA PHE A 253 13.31 1.82 6.56
C PHE A 253 14.02 1.10 7.71
N SER A 254 13.75 -0.20 7.88
CA SER A 254 14.52 -1.06 8.78
C SER A 254 14.99 -2.34 8.12
N GLU A 255 16.12 -2.86 8.61
CA GLU A 255 16.66 -4.13 8.14
C GLU A 255 15.69 -5.30 8.47
N PRO A 256 15.41 -6.20 7.51
CA PRO A 256 14.44 -7.28 7.67
C PRO A 256 14.88 -8.39 8.65
N ARG A 257 16.18 -8.46 8.99
CA ARG A 257 16.75 -9.51 9.84
C ARG A 257 17.03 -8.99 11.25
N GLY A 258 16.00 -8.98 12.06
CA GLY A 258 16.11 -8.71 13.50
C GLY A 258 15.94 -7.25 13.89
N TYR A 259 15.62 -6.36 12.94
CA TYR A 259 15.19 -4.99 13.19
C TYR A 259 16.12 -4.28 14.19
N ARG A 260 17.40 -4.22 13.85
CA ARG A 260 18.40 -3.56 14.71
C ARG A 260 19.09 -2.38 14.04
N THR A 261 18.73 -2.09 12.79
CA THR A 261 19.26 -0.99 12.00
C THR A 261 18.12 -0.28 11.28
N ALA A 262 18.11 1.04 11.34
CA ALA A 262 17.15 1.89 10.66
C ALA A 262 17.85 2.91 9.75
N LEU A 263 17.22 3.18 8.61
CA LEU A 263 17.66 4.10 7.57
C LEU A 263 16.56 5.13 7.39
N HIS A 264 16.90 6.38 7.65
CA HIS A 264 16.05 7.53 7.38
C HIS A 264 16.48 8.12 6.05
N ILE A 265 15.55 8.26 5.12
CA ILE A 265 15.75 8.90 3.82
C ILE A 265 15.01 10.23 3.89
N VAL A 266 15.75 11.33 3.80
CA VAL A 266 15.24 12.65 4.18
C VAL A 266 15.48 13.67 3.08
N ARG A 267 14.41 14.36 2.67
CA ARG A 267 14.46 15.54 1.81
C ARG A 267 13.89 16.73 2.57
N HIS A 268 14.64 17.83 2.63
CA HIS A 268 14.21 19.07 3.28
C HIS A 268 14.58 20.29 2.45
N PRO A 269 13.75 21.35 2.40
CA PRO A 269 14.05 22.55 1.63
C PRO A 269 15.29 23.32 2.11
N ALA A 270 15.63 23.22 3.39
CA ALA A 270 16.77 23.92 3.99
C ALA A 270 18.13 23.20 3.87
N VAL A 271 18.17 22.00 3.28
CA VAL A 271 19.44 21.31 2.99
C VAL A 271 19.53 21.00 1.50
N ASP A 272 20.75 20.96 0.98
CA ASP A 272 20.99 20.48 -0.37
C ASP A 272 20.80 18.96 -0.42
N LYS A 273 20.26 18.44 -1.52
CA LYS A 273 20.21 16.98 -1.78
C LYS A 273 19.42 16.17 -0.75
N VAL A 274 19.31 14.87 -1.03
CA VAL A 274 18.77 13.90 -0.07
C VAL A 274 19.84 13.55 0.95
N HIS A 275 19.42 13.50 2.20
CA HIS A 275 20.27 13.12 3.33
C HIS A 275 19.78 11.82 3.94
N LEU A 276 20.73 11.01 4.38
CA LEU A 276 20.47 9.73 5.02
C LEU A 276 20.94 9.76 6.46
N ALA A 277 20.14 9.20 7.36
CA ALA A 277 20.55 8.96 8.74
C ALA A 277 20.46 7.46 9.03
N LEU A 278 21.59 6.85 9.37
CA LEU A 278 21.68 5.45 9.75
C LEU A 278 21.96 5.32 11.23
N HIS A 279 21.24 4.44 11.91
CA HIS A 279 21.57 4.04 13.27
C HIS A 279 21.22 2.58 13.51
N GLY A 280 21.94 1.96 14.45
CA GLY A 280 21.77 0.55 14.78
C GLY A 280 23.01 -0.33 14.56
N ASP A 281 22.84 -1.63 14.78
CA ASP A 281 23.96 -2.59 14.89
C ASP A 281 24.77 -2.74 13.59
N ALA A 282 24.15 -2.53 12.42
CA ALA A 282 24.80 -2.64 11.11
C ALA A 282 25.09 -1.29 10.43
N ALA A 283 24.95 -0.17 11.13
CA ALA A 283 25.02 1.17 10.54
C ALA A 283 26.29 1.41 9.70
N ASP A 284 27.47 1.00 10.17
CA ASP A 284 28.73 1.19 9.45
C ASP A 284 28.81 0.34 8.16
N THR A 285 28.33 -0.89 8.23
CA THR A 285 28.26 -1.80 7.08
C THR A 285 27.29 -1.25 6.03
N THR A 286 26.09 -0.84 6.47
CA THR A 286 25.09 -0.25 5.58
C THR A 286 25.58 1.06 4.97
N ALA A 287 26.27 1.90 5.75
CA ALA A 287 26.87 3.13 5.23
C ALA A 287 27.87 2.83 4.11
N THR A 288 28.72 1.81 4.30
CA THR A 288 29.68 1.37 3.27
C THR A 288 28.96 0.91 1.98
N GLU A 289 27.84 0.20 2.11
CA GLU A 289 27.04 -0.23 0.96
C GLU A 289 26.39 0.94 0.24
N LEU A 290 25.85 1.92 0.97
CA LEU A 290 25.28 3.15 0.39
C LEU A 290 26.35 3.99 -0.32
N VAL A 291 27.56 4.12 0.24
CA VAL A 291 28.69 4.78 -0.44
C VAL A 291 29.01 4.06 -1.76
N ARG A 292 29.10 2.73 -1.73
CA ARG A 292 29.44 1.93 -2.91
C ARG A 292 28.36 1.95 -3.98
N ASP A 293 27.09 1.81 -3.58
CA ASP A 293 25.98 1.56 -4.50
C ASP A 293 25.31 2.86 -4.96
N LEU A 294 25.25 3.88 -4.11
CA LEU A 294 24.59 5.17 -4.39
C LEU A 294 25.56 6.35 -4.50
N GLY A 295 26.86 6.12 -4.32
CA GLY A 295 27.84 7.21 -4.32
C GLY A 295 27.64 8.20 -3.17
N ALA A 296 27.02 7.77 -2.07
CA ALA A 296 26.80 8.62 -0.90
C ALA A 296 28.13 9.02 -0.24
N GLU A 297 28.15 10.19 0.39
CA GLU A 297 29.29 10.70 1.17
C GLU A 297 28.97 10.63 2.67
N VAL A 298 29.84 9.99 3.45
CA VAL A 298 29.71 9.98 4.92
C VAL A 298 30.10 11.35 5.49
N LEU A 299 29.21 11.94 6.28
CA LEU A 299 29.40 13.24 6.90
C LEU A 299 29.98 13.11 8.31
N ALA A 300 30.73 14.13 8.73
CA ALA A 300 31.27 14.20 10.10
C ALA A 300 30.19 14.47 11.18
N GLY A 301 28.97 14.80 10.76
CA GLY A 301 27.84 15.13 11.62
C GLY A 301 26.58 15.43 10.81
N PRO A 302 25.48 15.80 11.48
CA PRO A 302 24.24 16.12 10.80
C PRO A 302 24.38 17.35 9.88
N PRO A 303 23.49 17.50 8.90
CA PRO A 303 23.39 18.70 8.08
C PRO A 303 23.23 19.96 8.92
N ALA A 304 23.70 21.10 8.41
CA ALA A 304 23.60 22.37 9.12
C ALA A 304 22.12 22.72 9.40
N GLY A 305 21.79 23.06 10.66
CA GLY A 305 20.42 23.34 11.10
C GLY A 305 19.61 22.12 11.53
N TRP A 306 20.14 20.91 11.37
CA TRP A 306 19.59 19.69 11.95
C TRP A 306 20.37 19.44 13.24
N GLU A 307 19.99 20.13 14.32
CA GLU A 307 20.78 20.14 15.56
C GLU A 307 20.97 18.72 16.12
N ARG A 308 22.22 18.43 16.51
CA ARG A 308 22.61 17.22 17.22
C ARG A 308 21.77 17.05 18.46
N THR A 309 21.25 15.86 18.65
CA THR A 309 20.69 15.46 19.92
C THR A 309 21.42 14.23 20.48
N ALA A 310 22.30 14.56 21.43
CA ALA A 310 23.12 13.75 22.34
C ALA A 310 24.45 13.13 21.83
N PRO A 311 25.53 13.18 22.66
CA PRO A 311 26.82 12.54 22.43
C PRO A 311 26.80 11.02 22.59
#